data_AF-A0A414STE5-F1
#
_entry.id   AF-A0A414STE5-F1
#
_cell.length_a   1.000
_cell.length_b   1.000
_cell.length_c   1.000
_cell.angle_alpha   90.00
_cell.angle_beta   90.00
_cell.angle_gamma   90.00
#
_symmetry.space_group_name_H-M   'P 1'
#
loop_
_entity.id
_entity.type
_entity.pdbx_description
1 polymer ?
#
loop_
_entity_poly.entity_id
_entity_poly.type
_entity_poly.pdbx_seq_one_letter_code
_entity_poly.pdbx_strand_id
1 'polypeptide(L)'
;MCKNMKELQTVSEKIFELEQKKAKKKKEVDALEKEIKQLKAETSTYMKKRQKNELTVAGLTILFTAFTKASFDKEVFIADEGEEKYKKYLKDIPVERVTVRLAKN
;
A
#
# COMPACT_ATOMS: atom_id res chain seq x y z
N MET A 1 7.58 -4.83 36.77
CA MET A 1 6.50 -4.04 37.39
C MET A 1 7.12 -2.84 38.08
N CYS A 2 6.57 -1.64 37.90
CA CYS A 2 7.04 -0.44 38.62
C CYS A 2 6.87 -0.68 40.12
N LYS A 3 7.94 -0.49 40.91
CA LYS A 3 7.95 -0.82 42.34
C LYS A 3 7.57 0.36 43.22
N ASN A 4 7.58 1.58 42.68
CA ASN A 4 7.27 2.82 43.39
C ASN A 4 6.71 3.89 42.43
N MET A 5 6.13 4.95 43.02
CA MET A 5 5.47 6.02 42.27
C MET A 5 6.42 6.80 41.34
N LYS A 6 7.69 6.96 41.73
CA LYS A 6 8.70 7.65 40.91
C LYS A 6 9.02 6.85 39.63
N GLU A 7 9.17 5.54 39.75
CA GLU A 7 9.36 4.65 38.60
C GLU A 7 8.16 4.68 37.65
N LEU A 8 6.93 4.70 38.19
CA LEU A 8 5.72 4.81 37.37
C LEU A 8 5.66 6.14 36.61
N GLN A 9 6.03 7.25 37.26
CA GLN A 9 6.09 8.56 36.62
C GLN A 9 7.10 8.56 35.47
N THR A 10 8.33 8.11 35.69
CA THR A 10 9.37 8.05 34.64
C THR A 10 8.97 7.14 33.47
N VAL A 11 8.31 6.01 33.76
CA VAL A 11 7.80 5.11 32.72
C VAL A 11 6.69 5.79 31.92
N SER A 12 5.77 6.48 32.59
CA SER A 12 4.65 7.20 31.94
C SER A 12 5.14 8.35 31.06
N GLU A 13 6.11 9.14 31.52
CA GLU A 13 6.74 10.21 30.74
C GLU A 13 7.41 9.66 29.48
N LYS A 14 8.16 8.55 29.61
CA LYS A 14 8.76 7.87 28.46
C LYS A 14 7.72 7.34 27.49
N ILE A 15 6.61 6.76 27.97
CA ILE A 15 5.52 6.29 27.12
C ILE A 15 4.94 7.48 26.33
N PHE A 16 4.63 8.58 27.00
CA PHE A 16 4.06 9.76 26.38
C PHE A 16 4.99 10.36 25.30
N GLU A 17 6.30 10.45 25.57
CA GLU A 17 7.28 10.89 24.57
C GLU A 17 7.33 9.96 23.35
N LEU A 18 7.31 8.65 23.58
CA LEU A 18 7.32 7.65 22.51
C LEU A 18 6.05 7.73 21.66
N GLU A 19 4.88 7.94 22.27
CA GLU A 19 3.62 8.13 21.55
C GLU A 19 3.65 9.40 20.69
N GLN A 20 4.17 10.51 21.22
CA GLN A 20 4.34 11.74 20.43
C GLN A 20 5.30 11.54 19.26
N LYS A 21 6.45 10.87 19.48
CA LYS A 21 7.41 10.55 18.41
C LYS A 21 6.78 9.65 17.34
N LYS A 22 6.01 8.63 17.76
CA LYS A 22 5.27 7.74 16.85
C LYS A 22 4.23 8.51 16.03
N ALA A 23 3.48 9.42 16.66
CA ALA A 23 2.48 10.24 15.99
C ALA A 23 3.10 11.18 14.94
N LYS A 24 4.25 11.79 15.23
CA LYS A 24 4.99 12.62 14.27
C LYS A 24 5.48 11.79 13.08
N LYS A 25 6.15 10.67 13.32
CA LYS A 25 6.61 9.77 12.26
C LYS A 25 5.46 9.22 11.41
N LYS A 26 4.31 8.93 12.02
CA LYS A 26 3.13 8.49 11.27
C LYS A 26 2.68 9.55 10.27
N LYS A 27 2.65 10.84 10.66
CA LYS A 27 2.32 11.93 9.72
C LYS A 27 3.31 12.05 8.57
N GLU A 28 4.60 11.86 8.84
CA GLU A 28 5.65 11.85 7.80
C GLU A 28 5.47 10.67 6.84
N VAL A 29 5.20 9.47 7.36
CA VAL A 29 4.89 8.28 6.54
C VAL A 29 3.64 8.51 5.69
N ASP A 30 2.56 9.02 6.29
CA ASP A 30 1.31 9.31 5.57
C ASP A 30 1.52 10.36 4.45
N ALA A 31 2.40 11.34 4.66
CA ALA A 31 2.76 12.33 3.65
C ALA A 31 3.55 11.70 2.49
N LEU A 32 4.59 10.90 2.80
CA LEU A 32 5.37 10.17 1.81
C LEU A 32 4.49 9.20 1.00
N GLU A 33 3.56 8.50 1.64
CA GLU A 33 2.63 7.60 0.96
C GLU A 33 1.73 8.34 -0.03
N LYS A 34 1.23 9.53 0.32
CA LYS A 34 0.44 10.37 -0.59
C LYS A 34 1.25 10.80 -1.81
N GLU A 35 2.48 11.26 -1.59
CA GLU A 35 3.38 11.69 -2.66
C GLU A 35 3.74 10.53 -3.59
N ILE A 36 4.12 9.37 -3.03
CA ILE A 36 4.39 8.14 -3.80
C ILE A 36 3.17 7.73 -4.63
N LYS A 37 1.96 7.82 -4.06
CA LYS A 37 0.72 7.47 -4.78
C LYS A 37 0.47 8.41 -5.96
N GLN A 38 0.67 9.71 -5.77
CA GLN A 38 0.54 10.70 -6.85
C GLN A 38 1.55 10.43 -7.97
N LEU A 39 2.84 10.26 -7.63
CA LEU A 39 3.89 9.99 -8.60
C LEU A 39 3.68 8.66 -9.35
N LYS A 40 3.15 7.63 -8.69
CA LYS A 40 2.76 6.37 -9.36
C LYS A 40 1.62 6.57 -10.35
N ALA A 41 0.65 7.43 -10.06
CA ALA A 41 -0.45 7.72 -10.99
C ALA A 41 0.06 8.47 -12.24
N GLU A 42 0.96 9.42 -12.06
CA GLU A 42 1.63 10.12 -13.17
C GLU A 42 2.46 9.14 -14.02
N THR A 43 3.24 8.28 -13.37
CA THR A 43 4.04 7.23 -14.03
C THR A 43 3.16 6.24 -14.79
N SER A 44 2.05 5.79 -14.20
CA SER A 44 1.05 4.93 -14.87
C SER A 44 0.54 5.59 -16.14
N THR A 45 0.13 6.86 -16.05
CA THR A 45 -0.37 7.63 -17.20
C THR A 45 0.68 7.72 -18.31
N TYR A 46 1.96 7.92 -17.96
CA TYR A 46 3.05 7.92 -18.92
C TYR A 46 3.26 6.56 -19.59
N MET A 47 3.29 5.48 -18.80
CA MET A 47 3.51 4.11 -19.30
C MET A 47 2.37 3.66 -20.23
N LYS A 48 1.12 4.01 -19.90
CA LYS A 48 -0.04 3.80 -20.78
C LYS A 48 0.09 4.52 -22.13
N LYS A 49 0.48 5.80 -22.13
CA LYS A 49 0.71 6.57 -23.37
C LYS A 49 1.77 5.92 -24.25
N ARG A 50 2.79 5.31 -23.64
CA ARG A 50 3.87 4.61 -24.34
C ARG A 50 3.53 3.17 -24.73
N GLN A 51 2.42 2.62 -24.24
CA GLN A 51 2.05 1.20 -24.38
C GLN A 51 3.18 0.24 -23.97
N LYS A 52 3.96 0.61 -22.95
CA LYS A 52 5.07 -0.19 -22.43
C LYS A 52 4.73 -0.73 -21.06
N ASN A 53 5.00 -2.02 -20.85
CA ASN A 53 4.91 -2.65 -19.54
C ASN A 53 6.20 -2.48 -18.74
N GLU A 54 7.35 -2.36 -19.40
CA GLU A 54 8.65 -2.15 -18.77
C GLU A 54 9.40 -1.02 -19.47
N LEU A 55 10.02 -0.14 -18.68
CA LEU A 55 10.84 0.95 -19.18
C LEU A 55 12.02 1.20 -18.22
N THR A 56 13.24 1.12 -18.72
CA THR A 56 14.44 1.49 -17.97
C THR A 56 14.83 2.92 -18.31
N VAL A 57 14.95 3.78 -17.30
CA VAL A 57 15.36 5.19 -17.43
C VAL A 57 16.37 5.50 -16.33
N ALA A 58 17.54 6.04 -16.70
CA ALA A 58 18.55 6.53 -15.76
C ALA A 58 18.92 5.54 -14.63
N GLY A 59 19.05 4.24 -14.94
CA GLY A 59 19.39 3.20 -13.97
C GLY A 59 18.22 2.72 -13.09
N LEU A 60 16.99 3.14 -13.37
CA LEU A 60 15.77 2.65 -12.73
C LEU A 60 14.91 1.91 -13.75
N THR A 61 14.44 0.72 -13.39
CA THR A 61 13.46 -0.04 -14.15
C THR A 61 12.07 0.20 -13.59
N ILE A 62 11.20 0.74 -14.42
CA ILE A 62 9.79 1.00 -14.15
C ILE A 62 8.99 -0.16 -14.77
N LEU A 63 8.26 -0.88 -13.93
CA LEU A 63 7.33 -1.93 -14.34
C LEU A 63 5.90 -1.44 -14.08
N PHE A 64 5.10 -1.45 -15.13
CA PHE A 64 3.68 -1.19 -15.13
C PHE A 64 2.93 -2.51 -15.36
N THR A 65 2.02 -2.84 -14.45
CA THR A 65 1.17 -4.03 -14.54
C THR A 65 -0.27 -3.60 -14.34
N ALA A 66 -1.09 -3.78 -15.37
CA ALA A 66 -2.53 -3.71 -15.28
C ALA A 66 -3.07 -5.14 -15.15
N PHE A 67 -3.84 -5.41 -14.09
CA PHE A 67 -4.49 -6.70 -13.89
C PHE A 67 -5.88 -6.51 -13.30
N THR A 68 -6.78 -7.44 -13.56
CA THR A 68 -8.10 -7.48 -12.93
C THR A 68 -8.00 -8.28 -11.64
N LYS A 69 -8.51 -7.72 -10.54
CA LYS A 69 -8.67 -8.44 -9.29
C LYS A 69 -10.15 -8.71 -9.06
N ALA A 70 -10.50 -9.96 -8.81
CA ALA A 70 -11.85 -10.32 -8.38
C ALA A 70 -12.16 -9.64 -7.03
N SER A 71 -13.36 -9.08 -6.92
CA SER A 71 -13.79 -8.32 -5.73
C SER A 71 -13.91 -9.16 -4.45
N PHE A 72 -14.17 -10.46 -4.59
CA PHE A 72 -14.44 -11.37 -3.48
C PHE A 72 -13.58 -12.62 -3.56
N ASP A 73 -13.21 -13.15 -2.40
CA ASP A 73 -12.63 -14.47 -2.30
C ASP A 73 -13.67 -15.50 -2.75
N LYS A 74 -13.37 -16.21 -3.83
CA LYS A 74 -14.29 -17.12 -4.50
C LYS A 74 -14.74 -18.23 -3.55
N GLU A 75 -13.82 -18.78 -2.78
CA GLU A 75 -14.08 -19.98 -1.97
C GLU A 75 -14.97 -19.65 -0.78
N VAL A 76 -14.65 -18.54 -0.09
CA VAL A 76 -15.42 -18.09 1.08
C VAL A 76 -16.82 -17.64 0.68
N PHE A 77 -16.97 -16.93 -0.43
CA PHE A 77 -18.28 -16.43 -0.87
C PHE A 77 -19.18 -17.56 -1.41
N ILE A 78 -18.63 -18.52 -2.15
CA ILE A 78 -19.43 -19.66 -2.66
C ILE A 78 -19.92 -20.55 -1.51
N ALA A 79 -19.10 -20.73 -0.46
CA ALA A 79 -19.48 -21.52 0.71
C ALA A 79 -20.68 -20.92 1.48
N ASP A 80 -20.83 -19.60 1.48
CA ASP A 80 -21.86 -18.89 2.27
C ASP A 80 -23.11 -18.53 1.44
N GLU A 81 -22.92 -18.03 0.21
CA GLU A 81 -23.98 -17.42 -0.60
C GLU A 81 -24.29 -18.19 -1.92
N GLY A 82 -23.46 -19.18 -2.27
CA GLY A 82 -23.61 -20.00 -3.47
C GLY A 82 -23.05 -19.41 -4.77
N GLU A 83 -22.81 -20.29 -5.74
CA GLU A 83 -22.09 -19.95 -6.99
C GLU A 83 -22.87 -18.99 -7.91
N GLU A 84 -24.21 -19.04 -7.91
CA GLU A 84 -25.06 -18.17 -8.74
C GLU A 84 -24.99 -16.71 -8.30
N LYS A 85 -25.05 -16.45 -6.98
CA LYS A 85 -24.87 -15.10 -6.45
C LYS A 85 -23.45 -14.60 -6.65
N TYR A 86 -22.45 -15.47 -6.53
CA TYR A 86 -21.06 -15.11 -6.80
C TYR A 86 -20.88 -14.56 -8.21
N LYS A 87 -21.41 -15.25 -9.24
CA LYS A 87 -21.36 -14.78 -10.63
C LYS A 87 -22.11 -13.46 -10.83
N LYS A 88 -23.22 -13.26 -10.13
CA LYS A 88 -24.00 -12.00 -10.18
C LYS A 88 -23.24 -10.80 -9.59
N TYR A 89 -22.45 -11.02 -8.53
CA TYR A 89 -21.72 -9.96 -7.83
C TYR A 89 -20.23 -9.88 -8.18
N LEU A 90 -19.74 -10.76 -9.07
CA LEU A 90 -18.37 -10.72 -9.56
C LEU A 90 -18.13 -9.40 -10.29
N LYS A 91 -17.42 -8.49 -9.62
CA LYS A 91 -16.91 -7.25 -10.22
C LYS A 91 -15.41 -7.41 -10.39
N ASP A 92 -14.97 -7.36 -11.63
CA ASP A 92 -13.55 -7.25 -11.96
C ASP A 92 -13.11 -5.81 -11.71
N ILE A 93 -12.28 -5.60 -10.69
CA ILE A 93 -11.72 -4.29 -10.41
C ILE A 93 -10.43 -4.17 -11.22
N PRO A 94 -10.33 -3.24 -12.18
CA PRO A 94 -9.07 -2.96 -12.86
C PRO A 94 -8.11 -2.33 -11.85
N VAL A 95 -6.99 -3.01 -11.59
CA VAL A 95 -5.93 -2.54 -10.69
C VAL A 95 -4.69 -2.23 -11.51
N GLU A 96 -4.13 -1.06 -11.25
CA GLU A 96 -2.88 -0.61 -11.85
C GLU A 96 -1.78 -0.60 -10.79
N ARG A 97 -0.68 -1.28 -11.11
CA ARG A 97 0.49 -1.34 -10.24
C ARG A 97 1.70 -0.79 -10.97
N VAL A 98 2.31 0.24 -10.38
CA VAL A 98 3.62 0.75 -10.79
C VAL A 98 4.64 0.35 -9.72
N THR A 99 5.70 -0.33 -10.16
CA THR A 99 6.87 -0.65 -9.34
C THR A 99 8.12 -0.09 -9.98
N VAL A 100 8.95 0.57 -9.18
CA VAL A 100 10.25 1.09 -9.60
C VAL A 100 11.30 0.30 -8.85
N ARG A 101 12.31 -0.20 -9.57
CA ARG A 101 13.45 -0.95 -9.02
C ARG A 101 14.74 -0.40 -9.62
N LEU A 102 15.86 -0.65 -8.96
CA LEU A 102 17.17 -0.43 -9.57
C LEU A 102 17.32 -1.34 -10.79
N ALA A 103 17.82 -0.78 -11.89
CA ALA A 103 18.13 -1.56 -13.07
C ALA A 103 19.20 -2.60 -12.71
N LYS A 104 19.01 -3.83 -13.20
CA LYS A 104 20.07 -4.82 -13.12
C LYS A 104 21.14 -4.39 -14.13
N ASN A 105 22.32 -4.03 -13.60
CA ASN A 105 23.54 -3.91 -14.41
C ASN A 105 23.91 -5.27 -15.01
#